data_AF-A0A7X5FTU3-F1
#
_entry.id   AF-A0A7X5FTU3-F1
#
_cell.length_a   1.000
_cell.length_b   1.000
_cell.length_c   1.000
_cell.angle_alpha   90.00
_cell.angle_beta   90.00
_cell.angle_gamma   90.00
#
_symmetry.space_group_name_H-M   'P 1'
#
loop_
_entity.id
_entity.type
_entity.pdbx_description
1 polymer ?
#
loop_
_entity_poly.entity_id
_entity_poly.type
_entity_poly.pdbx_seq_one_letter_code
_entity_poly.pdbx_strand_id
1 'polypeptide(L)' 'MVYQREGKPCINCKTIIKRIKHNGRSSFFCPKCQKSYN' A
#
# COMPACT_ATOMS: atom_id res chain seq x y z
N MET A 1 9.46 -0.34 -1.60
CA MET A 1 9.35 0.76 -0.62
C MET A 1 8.00 1.47 -0.82
N VAL A 2 7.11 1.42 0.17
CA VAL A 2 5.68 1.85 0.09
C VAL A 2 5.36 3.05 1.00
N TYR A 3 6.26 3.40 1.93
CA TYR A 3 6.10 4.48 2.90
C TYR A 3 5.93 5.86 2.23
N GLN A 4 4.94 6.65 2.70
CA GLN A 4 4.61 8.01 2.21
C GLN A 4 4.30 8.11 0.70
N ARG A 5 3.84 7.02 0.07
CA ARG A 5 3.41 6.99 -1.34
C ARG A 5 1.89 6.92 -1.49
N GLU A 6 1.14 7.51 -0.56
CA GLU A 6 -0.32 7.62 -0.66
C GLU A 6 -0.73 8.25 -2.01
N GLY A 7 -1.65 7.62 -2.73
CA GLY A 7 -2.12 8.12 -4.02
C GLY A 7 -1.11 7.98 -5.17
N LYS A 8 0.10 7.48 -4.93
CA LYS A 8 1.10 7.23 -5.99
C LYS A 8 0.99 5.81 -6.53
N PRO A 9 1.34 5.60 -7.82
CA PRO A 9 1.42 4.26 -8.38
C PRO A 9 2.55 3.46 -7.72
N CYS A 10 2.29 2.18 -7.49
CA CYS A 10 3.27 1.22 -7.01
C CYS A 10 4.43 1.08 -8.00
N ILE A 11 5.66 0.97 -7.50
CA ILE A 11 6.85 0.86 -8.34
C ILE A 11 6.86 -0.44 -9.16
N ASN A 12 6.36 -1.55 -8.60
CA ASN A 12 6.33 -2.85 -9.31
C ASN A 12 5.13 -2.99 -10.25
N CYS A 13 3.92 -2.71 -9.77
CA CYS A 13 2.70 -3.05 -10.50
C CYS A 13 1.87 -1.85 -10.98
N LYS A 14 2.37 -0.63 -10.76
CA LYS A 14 1.70 0.66 -11.09
C LYS A 14 0.31 0.86 -10.46
N THR A 15 -0.13 -0.05 -9.58
CA THR A 15 -1.42 0.07 -8.87
C THR A 15 -1.32 1.16 -7.80
N ILE A 16 -2.37 1.97 -7.65
CA ILE A 16 -2.44 3.02 -6.63
C ILE A 16 -2.24 2.40 -5.24
N ILE A 17 -1.28 2.93 -4.48
CA ILE A 17 -1.03 2.56 -3.09
C ILE A 17 -2.16 3.11 -2.24
N LYS A 18 -2.76 2.23 -1.41
CA LYS A 18 -3.82 2.58 -0.48
C LYS A 18 -3.23 2.80 0.91
N ARG A 19 -3.81 3.74 1.65
CA ARG A 19 -3.60 3.88 3.09
C ARG A 19 -4.75 3.22 3.82
N ILE A 20 -4.42 2.43 4.85
CA ILE A 20 -5.37 1.99 5.86
C ILE A 20 -4.95 2.53 7.22
N LYS A 21 -5.95 2.84 8.05
CA LYS A 21 -5.74 3.22 9.44
C LYS A 21 -6.17 2.03 10.30
N HIS A 22 -5.22 1.37 10.94
CA HIS A 22 -5.49 0.24 11.84
C HIS A 22 -5.06 0.63 13.25
N ASN A 23 -6.00 0.64 14.20
CA ASN A 23 -5.76 0.93 15.60
C ASN A 23 -4.88 2.19 15.84
N GLY A 24 -5.20 3.29 15.14
CA GLY A 24 -4.45 4.55 15.22
C GLY A 24 -3.17 4.62 14.36
N ARG A 25 -2.65 3.49 13.87
CA ARG A 25 -1.48 3.46 12.98
C ARG A 25 -1.90 3.53 11.52
N SER A 26 -1.36 4.51 10.79
CA SER A 26 -1.55 4.61 9.35
C SER A 26 -0.52 3.72 8.64
N SER A 27 -0.99 2.75 7.85
CA SER A 27 -0.15 1.87 7.04
C SER A 27 -0.43 2.08 5.57
N PHE A 28 0.63 2.14 4.76
CA PHE A 28 0.55 2.23 3.30
C PHE A 28 0.86 0.86 2.71
N PHE A 29 -0.05 0.35 1.88
CA PHE A 29 0.15 -0.93 1.23
C PHE A 29 -0.35 -0.92 -0.21
N CYS A 30 0.28 -1.76 -1.03
CA CYS A 30 -0.20 -2.01 -2.39
C CYS A 30 -1.09 -3.26 -2.39
N PRO A 31 -2.38 -3.16 -2.73
CA PRO A 31 -3.30 -4.31 -2.67
C PRO A 31 -2.95 -5.43 -3.66
N LYS A 32 -2.16 -5.14 -4.70
CA LYS A 32 -1.71 -6.10 -5.70
C LYS A 32 -0.38 -6.76 -5.35
N CYS A 33 0.57 -6.01 -4.77
CA CYS A 33 1.90 -6.52 -4.40
C CYS A 33 1.98 -7.06 -2.97
N GLN A 34 1.27 -6.47 -2.00
CA GLN A 34 1.18 -6.96 -0.61
C GLN A 34 -0.04 -7.87 -0.42
N LYS A 35 -0.42 -8.62 -1.47
CA LYS A 35 -1.42 -9.67 -1.38
C LYS A 35 -0.76 -10.86 -0.66
N SER A 36 -0.71 -10.79 0.67
CA SER A 36 -0.13 -11.83 1.51
C SER A 36 -1.08 -13.02 1.53
N TYR A 37 -0.75 -14.00 0.67
CA TYR A 37 -0.98 -15.43 0.79
C TYR A 37 -2.23 -15.89 1.57
N ASN A 38 -3.25 -16.29 0.82
CA ASN A 38 -3.84 -17.60 1.01
C ASN A 38 -3.84 -18.32 -0.34
#